data_AF-A0A2V1NEU0-F1
#
_entry.id   AF-A0A2V1NEU0-F1
#
_cell.length_a   1.000
_cell.length_b   1.000
_cell.length_c   1.000
_cell.angle_alpha   90.00
_cell.angle_beta   90.00
_cell.angle_gamma   90.00
#
_symmetry.space_group_name_H-M   'P 1'
#
loop_
_entity.id
_entity.type
_entity.pdbx_description
1 polymer ?
#
loop_
_entity_poly.entity_id
_entity_poly.type
_entity_poly.pdbx_seq_one_letter_code
_entity_poly.pdbx_strand_id
1 'polypeptide(L)'
;MTRRACARSPLSASWPPRRPSSPATSAAATSPADAPGASSWTATSCPPHPNTPRATRDEFRLFRRLAGDAFRPADEYALHAEMRRAGTTDPARLLDEYRPRTGATELADLRAEFLGDAIYRTPATRLARAQVAAGGRAFHYLMLDEPCGPDLGAFHGVDLLYVFDKLPLAGADTPEHRAVRDRLTAAWRDFAAHGDPGWAPYDGNSRAFGGTSDMVAEPPDRRPAEPAHGIPTARETAEPATRPSRTP
;
A
#
# COMPACT_ATOMS: atom_id res chain seq x y z
N MET A 1 -32.39 -72.01 -6.91
CA MET A 1 -32.41 -70.82 -7.79
C MET A 1 -33.80 -70.21 -7.79
N THR A 2 -34.04 -69.11 -7.07
CA THR A 2 -35.08 -68.12 -7.41
C THR A 2 -35.06 -66.95 -6.41
N ARG A 3 -35.10 -65.74 -6.97
CA ARG A 3 -35.21 -64.46 -6.24
C ARG A 3 -36.61 -64.33 -5.66
N ARG A 4 -36.74 -63.74 -4.46
CA ARG A 4 -37.93 -62.98 -4.04
C ARG A 4 -37.49 -61.65 -3.43
N ALA A 5 -38.15 -60.60 -3.91
CA ALA A 5 -37.94 -59.21 -3.58
C ALA A 5 -38.38 -58.87 -2.15
N CYS A 6 -37.85 -57.77 -1.59
CA CYS A 6 -38.69 -56.86 -0.82
C CYS A 6 -38.12 -55.44 -0.74
N ALA A 7 -39.06 -54.51 -0.58
CA ALA A 7 -39.02 -53.08 -0.81
C ALA A 7 -38.07 -52.25 0.08
N ARG A 8 -37.80 -51.03 -0.41
CA ARG A 8 -37.14 -49.92 0.29
C ARG A 8 -38.00 -49.38 1.45
N SER A 9 -37.34 -48.91 2.50
CA SER A 9 -37.78 -47.78 3.32
C SER A 9 -36.56 -46.95 3.76
N PRO A 10 -36.66 -45.61 3.80
CA PRO A 10 -35.53 -44.72 4.07
C PRO A 10 -35.39 -44.50 5.58
N LEU A 11 -34.17 -44.68 6.11
CA LEU A 11 -33.86 -44.23 7.47
C LEU A 11 -33.16 -42.88 7.39
N SER A 12 -33.84 -41.87 7.95
CA SER A 12 -33.29 -40.55 8.26
C SER A 12 -32.15 -40.70 9.26
N ALA A 13 -30.95 -40.22 8.93
CA ALA A 13 -29.88 -40.05 9.90
C ALA A 13 -30.08 -38.72 10.64
N SER A 14 -30.50 -38.79 11.89
CA SER A 14 -30.49 -37.68 12.83
C SER A 14 -29.04 -37.37 13.24
N TRP A 15 -28.66 -36.09 13.18
CA TRP A 15 -27.39 -35.59 13.72
C TRP A 15 -27.45 -35.43 15.25
N PRO A 16 -26.36 -35.69 15.98
CA PRO A 16 -26.30 -35.42 17.41
C PRO A 16 -26.32 -33.90 17.71
N PRO A 17 -26.81 -33.48 18.89
CA PRO A 17 -26.92 -32.07 19.24
C PRO A 17 -25.55 -31.39 19.35
N ARG A 18 -25.48 -30.15 18.87
CA ARG A 18 -24.30 -29.27 18.96
C ARG A 18 -23.96 -29.01 20.43
N ARG A 19 -22.67 -29.15 20.78
CA ARG A 19 -22.14 -28.68 22.07
C ARG A 19 -22.23 -27.14 22.13
N PRO A 20 -22.55 -26.55 23.29
CA PRO A 20 -22.56 -25.10 23.44
C PRO A 20 -21.14 -24.54 23.26
N SER A 21 -21.03 -23.51 22.43
CA SER A 21 -19.82 -22.73 22.19
C SER A 21 -19.45 -21.95 23.45
N SER A 22 -18.17 -22.00 23.85
CA SER A 22 -17.60 -21.01 24.77
C SER A 22 -17.79 -19.60 24.20
N PRO A 23 -18.09 -18.58 25.01
CA PRO A 23 -18.27 -17.23 24.49
C PRO A 23 -16.94 -16.75 23.89
N ALA A 24 -16.96 -16.50 22.58
CA ALA A 24 -15.91 -15.75 21.92
C ALA A 24 -15.88 -14.36 22.56
N THR A 25 -14.79 -14.02 23.22
CA THR A 25 -14.50 -12.65 23.63
C THR A 25 -14.48 -11.83 22.34
N SER A 26 -15.54 -11.03 22.14
CA SER A 26 -15.58 -10.03 21.08
C SER A 26 -14.41 -9.08 21.31
N ALA A 27 -13.39 -9.16 20.46
CA ALA A 27 -12.46 -8.05 20.30
C ALA A 27 -13.24 -6.94 19.59
N ALA A 28 -14.00 -6.18 20.38
CA ALA A 28 -14.59 -4.94 19.93
C ALA A 28 -13.45 -4.06 19.41
N ALA A 29 -13.58 -3.59 18.18
CA ALA A 29 -12.72 -2.56 17.64
C ALA A 29 -12.74 -1.37 18.60
N THR A 30 -11.60 -1.07 19.20
CA THR A 30 -11.41 0.11 20.04
C THR A 30 -11.74 1.36 19.23
N SER A 31 -12.51 2.25 19.84
CA SER A 31 -12.90 3.53 19.25
C SER A 31 -11.65 4.36 18.89
N PRO A 32 -11.68 5.26 17.89
CA PRO A 32 -10.51 6.08 17.53
C PRO A 32 -9.98 6.95 18.68
N ALA A 33 -10.77 7.12 19.74
CA ALA A 33 -10.39 7.82 20.97
C ALA A 33 -9.47 6.99 21.90
N ASP A 34 -9.38 5.68 21.70
CA ASP A 34 -8.56 4.75 22.49
C ASP A 34 -7.26 4.36 21.77
N ALA A 35 -6.99 4.94 20.60
CA ALA A 35 -5.66 4.85 19.99
C ALA A 35 -4.65 5.49 20.95
N PRO A 36 -3.60 4.77 21.37
CA PRO A 36 -2.69 5.30 22.35
C PRO A 36 -2.01 6.55 21.75
N GLY A 37 -2.08 7.66 22.50
CA GLY A 37 -1.52 8.94 22.09
C GLY A 37 -0.02 8.84 21.82
N ALA A 38 0.53 9.85 21.15
CA ALA A 38 1.94 9.91 20.72
C ALA A 38 2.99 9.60 21.83
N SER A 39 2.60 9.60 23.10
CA SER A 39 3.40 9.23 24.27
C SER A 39 3.58 7.73 24.53
N SER A 40 2.84 6.82 23.87
CA SER A 40 2.97 5.36 24.10
C SER A 40 4.13 4.71 23.35
N TRP A 41 4.80 5.46 22.47
CA TRP A 41 5.98 5.01 21.73
C TRP A 41 7.26 5.36 22.48
N THR A 42 7.27 5.25 23.82
CA THR A 42 8.54 5.08 24.53
C THR A 42 9.08 3.73 24.07
N ALA A 43 10.28 3.74 23.50
CA ALA A 43 10.97 2.54 23.03
C ALA A 43 10.96 1.47 24.12
N THR A 44 9.99 0.56 24.06
CA THR A 44 10.09 -0.71 24.77
C THR A 44 11.29 -1.38 24.13
N SER A 45 12.29 -1.69 24.94
CA SER A 45 13.48 -2.44 24.54
C SER A 45 13.03 -3.78 23.96
N CYS A 46 12.70 -3.79 22.68
CA CYS A 46 12.63 -5.01 21.90
C CYS A 46 14.07 -5.55 21.90
N PRO A 47 14.30 -6.85 22.06
CA PRO A 47 15.63 -7.40 21.84
C PRO A 47 16.11 -6.96 20.43
N PRO A 48 17.43 -6.95 20.15
CA PRO A 48 18.00 -6.46 18.89
C PRO A 48 17.70 -7.39 17.69
N HIS A 49 16.51 -7.99 17.66
CA HIS A 49 16.00 -8.70 16.51
C HIS A 49 15.77 -7.71 15.36
N PRO A 50 16.21 -8.07 14.15
CA PRO A 50 15.90 -7.29 12.96
C PRO A 50 14.39 -7.07 12.81
N ASN A 51 13.99 -5.90 12.33
CA ASN A 51 12.61 -5.61 11.96
C ASN A 51 12.52 -5.07 10.52
N THR A 52 11.33 -5.17 9.92
CA THR A 52 11.03 -4.70 8.56
C THR A 52 9.80 -3.79 8.55
N PRO A 53 9.87 -2.59 9.17
CA PRO A 53 8.75 -1.65 9.12
C PRO A 53 8.52 -1.20 7.67
N ARG A 54 7.28 -0.82 7.38
CA ARG A 54 6.81 -0.65 6.00
C ARG A 54 5.74 0.39 5.90
N ALA A 55 5.69 1.00 4.73
CA ALA A 55 4.53 1.75 4.26
C ALA A 55 4.27 1.44 2.78
N THR A 56 3.12 1.88 2.30
CA THR A 56 2.81 2.03 0.88
C THR A 56 2.77 3.51 0.52
N ARG A 57 2.96 3.86 -0.77
CA ARG A 57 2.98 5.28 -1.16
C ARG A 57 1.62 5.94 -0.91
N ASP A 58 0.53 5.27 -1.24
CA ASP A 58 -0.82 5.84 -1.30
C ASP A 58 -1.77 5.22 -0.27
N GLU A 59 -1.29 5.03 0.97
CA GLU A 59 -2.00 4.34 2.07
C GLU A 59 -3.51 4.64 2.12
N PHE A 60 -3.91 5.91 1.99
CA PHE A 60 -5.30 6.32 2.12
C PHE A 60 -6.14 6.37 0.85
N ARG A 61 -5.59 6.10 -0.34
CA ARG A 61 -6.39 6.16 -1.58
C ARG A 61 -7.50 5.12 -1.63
N LEU A 62 -7.26 3.90 -1.12
CA LEU A 62 -8.31 2.87 -0.99
C LEU A 62 -9.41 3.31 -0.02
N PHE A 63 -9.04 3.79 1.18
CA PHE A 63 -10.01 4.23 2.18
C PHE A 63 -10.86 5.39 1.69
N ARG A 64 -10.25 6.37 1.01
CA ARG A 64 -10.97 7.45 0.33
C ARG A 64 -11.96 6.91 -0.69
N ARG A 65 -11.53 5.98 -1.54
CA ARG A 65 -12.41 5.39 -2.57
C ARG A 65 -13.62 4.69 -1.95
N LEU A 66 -13.41 3.94 -0.87
CA LEU A 66 -14.47 3.20 -0.18
C LEU A 66 -15.44 4.14 0.58
N ALA A 67 -14.93 5.21 1.18
CA ALA A 67 -15.73 6.15 1.94
C ALA A 67 -16.45 7.20 1.07
N GLY A 68 -16.02 7.39 -0.19
CA GLY A 68 -16.65 8.35 -1.10
C GLY A 68 -16.65 9.78 -0.54
N ASP A 69 -17.77 10.49 -0.69
CA ASP A 69 -17.91 11.88 -0.23
C ASP A 69 -17.72 12.04 1.28
N ALA A 70 -17.98 11.00 2.07
CA ALA A 70 -17.76 11.04 3.52
C ALA A 70 -16.27 11.16 3.89
N PHE A 71 -15.35 10.87 2.96
CA PHE A 71 -13.93 11.08 3.17
C PHE A 71 -13.52 12.56 3.06
N ARG A 72 -14.26 13.35 2.28
CA ARG A 72 -13.92 14.73 1.94
C ARG A 72 -14.15 15.63 3.16
N PRO A 73 -13.15 16.40 3.62
CA PRO A 73 -13.39 17.47 4.58
C PRO A 73 -14.43 18.46 4.05
N ALA A 74 -15.31 18.95 4.92
CA ALA A 74 -16.31 19.95 4.55
C ALA A 74 -15.66 21.21 3.95
N ASP A 75 -14.54 21.64 4.56
CA ASP A 75 -13.71 22.76 4.14
C ASP A 75 -12.28 22.59 4.68
N GLU A 76 -11.40 23.53 4.34
CA GLU A 76 -10.00 23.52 4.78
C GLU A 76 -9.86 23.76 6.30
N TYR A 77 -10.82 24.45 6.94
CA TYR A 77 -10.84 24.65 8.38
C TYR A 77 -11.07 23.32 9.12
N ALA A 78 -12.00 22.50 8.65
CA ALA A 78 -12.27 21.18 9.18
C ALA A 78 -11.04 20.26 9.04
N LEU A 79 -10.34 20.31 7.90
CA LEU A 79 -9.09 19.58 7.69
C LEU A 79 -7.99 20.07 8.65
N HIS A 80 -7.80 21.38 8.81
CA HIS A 80 -6.84 21.92 9.78
C HIS A 80 -7.15 21.50 11.22
N ALA A 81 -8.43 21.45 11.60
CA ALA A 81 -8.84 20.99 12.92
C ALA A 81 -8.52 19.50 13.14
N GLU A 82 -8.72 18.65 12.12
CA GLU A 82 -8.30 17.24 12.14
C GLU A 82 -6.78 17.11 12.31
N MET A 83 -6.02 17.86 11.51
CA MET A 83 -4.55 17.85 11.57
C MET A 83 -4.01 18.28 12.93
N ARG A 84 -4.60 19.31 13.56
CA ARG A 84 -4.20 19.75 14.91
C ARG A 84 -4.49 18.71 15.98
N ARG A 85 -5.65 18.03 15.90
CA ARG A 85 -5.97 16.93 16.83
C ARG A 85 -4.98 15.77 16.73
N ALA A 86 -4.44 15.53 15.54
CA ALA A 86 -3.38 14.56 15.29
C ALA A 86 -1.96 15.09 15.61
N GLY A 87 -1.83 16.32 16.12
CA GLY A 87 -0.57 16.88 16.62
C GLY A 87 0.18 17.81 15.65
N THR A 88 -0.38 18.12 14.49
CA THR A 88 0.26 19.07 13.54
C THR A 88 0.18 20.50 14.08
N THR A 89 1.34 21.13 14.28
CA THR A 89 1.43 22.50 14.82
C THR A 89 1.04 23.56 13.78
N ASP A 90 1.42 23.36 12.52
CA ASP A 90 1.13 24.26 11.40
C ASP A 90 0.50 23.50 10.22
N PRO A 91 -0.83 23.29 10.26
CA PRO A 91 -1.54 22.58 9.19
C PRO A 91 -1.42 23.26 7.84
N ALA A 92 -1.50 24.59 7.79
CA ALA A 92 -1.51 25.35 6.53
C ALA A 92 -0.19 25.15 5.79
N ARG A 93 0.93 25.34 6.50
CA ARG A 93 2.26 25.08 5.94
C ARG A 93 2.41 23.63 5.46
N LEU A 94 1.93 22.66 6.24
CA LEU A 94 2.04 21.26 5.85
C LEU A 94 1.24 20.95 4.57
N LEU A 95 0.05 21.52 4.41
CA LEU A 95 -0.72 21.40 3.17
C LEU A 95 0.00 22.07 1.98
N ASP A 96 0.62 23.22 2.19
CA ASP A 96 1.43 23.90 1.16
C ASP A 96 2.66 23.10 0.74
N GLU A 97 3.23 22.29 1.64
CA GLU A 97 4.31 21.34 1.32
C GLU A 97 3.81 20.09 0.57
N TYR A 98 2.57 19.64 0.81
CA TYR A 98 1.98 18.51 0.09
C TYR A 98 1.70 18.84 -1.38
N ARG A 99 1.01 19.97 -1.65
CA ARG A 99 0.53 20.35 -2.98
C ARG A 99 1.59 20.19 -4.10
N PRO A 100 2.79 20.79 -4.01
CA PRO A 100 3.79 20.67 -5.06
C PRO A 100 4.45 19.29 -5.13
N ARG A 101 4.49 18.54 -4.03
CA ARG A 101 5.14 17.22 -3.95
C ARG A 101 4.26 16.07 -4.48
N THR A 102 2.94 16.23 -4.41
CA THR A 102 1.97 15.17 -4.70
C THR A 102 1.04 15.51 -5.87
N GLY A 103 0.96 16.79 -6.25
CA GLY A 103 -0.02 17.28 -7.22
C GLY A 103 -1.46 17.29 -6.68
N ALA A 104 -1.66 17.07 -5.37
CA ALA A 104 -2.96 17.10 -4.74
C ALA A 104 -3.61 18.49 -4.87
N THR A 105 -4.82 18.53 -5.41
CA THR A 105 -5.59 19.78 -5.60
C THR A 105 -6.85 19.79 -4.74
N GLU A 106 -7.48 18.64 -4.53
CA GLU A 106 -8.69 18.53 -3.72
C GLU A 106 -8.38 18.30 -2.24
N LEU A 107 -9.26 18.78 -1.35
CA LEU A 107 -9.13 18.56 0.10
C LEU A 107 -9.11 17.07 0.47
N ALA A 108 -9.82 16.22 -0.30
CA ALA A 108 -9.80 14.77 -0.10
C ALA A 108 -8.45 14.14 -0.46
N ASP A 109 -7.73 14.69 -1.46
CA ASP A 109 -6.36 14.26 -1.79
C ASP A 109 -5.42 14.65 -0.67
N LEU A 110 -5.45 15.92 -0.25
CA LEU A 110 -4.61 16.45 0.82
C LEU A 110 -4.83 15.72 2.15
N ARG A 111 -6.09 15.39 2.47
CA ARG A 111 -6.41 14.57 3.64
C ARG A 111 -5.81 13.16 3.54
N ALA A 112 -5.87 12.53 2.36
CA ALA A 112 -5.28 11.20 2.17
C ALA A 112 -3.75 11.22 2.34
N GLU A 113 -3.07 12.25 1.82
CA GLU A 113 -1.63 12.45 2.01
C GLU A 113 -1.28 12.63 3.50
N PHE A 114 -2.01 13.51 4.18
CA PHE A 114 -1.83 13.74 5.61
C PHE A 114 -2.03 12.48 6.45
N LEU A 115 -3.15 11.76 6.24
CA LEU A 115 -3.46 10.56 7.01
C LEU A 115 -2.47 9.42 6.72
N GLY A 116 -2.03 9.25 5.47
CA GLY A 116 -0.99 8.29 5.12
C GLY A 116 0.30 8.52 5.88
N ASP A 117 0.67 9.79 6.05
CA ASP A 117 1.86 10.18 6.81
C ASP A 117 1.69 10.01 8.31
N ALA A 118 0.57 10.49 8.84
CA ALA A 118 0.31 10.51 10.27
C ALA A 118 0.12 9.10 10.86
N ILE A 119 -0.55 8.20 10.13
CA ILE A 119 -0.97 6.89 10.65
C ILE A 119 0.01 5.77 10.27
N TYR A 120 0.61 5.82 9.08
CA TYR A 120 1.42 4.70 8.58
C TYR A 120 2.89 5.08 8.38
N ARG A 121 3.18 6.01 7.46
CA ARG A 121 4.55 6.25 6.98
C ARG A 121 5.48 6.84 8.04
N THR A 122 5.02 7.87 8.77
CA THR A 122 5.85 8.51 9.81
C THR A 122 6.08 7.57 10.99
N PRO A 123 5.07 6.86 11.53
CA PRO A 123 5.29 5.85 12.57
C PRO A 123 6.26 4.73 12.15
N ALA A 124 6.11 4.16 10.94
CA ALA A 124 7.01 3.12 10.43
C ALA A 124 8.46 3.62 10.31
N THR A 125 8.65 4.83 9.79
CA THR A 125 9.96 5.48 9.69
C THR A 125 10.57 5.74 11.07
N ARG A 126 9.78 6.21 12.04
CA ARG A 126 10.23 6.43 13.43
C ARG A 126 10.66 5.12 14.09
N LEU A 127 9.93 4.04 13.85
CA LEU A 127 10.28 2.71 14.36
C LEU A 127 11.62 2.22 13.79
N ALA A 128 11.85 2.39 12.48
CA ALA A 128 13.12 2.04 11.85
C ALA A 128 14.28 2.87 12.44
N ARG A 129 14.10 4.18 12.60
CA ARG A 129 15.09 5.08 13.23
C ARG A 129 15.39 4.68 14.67
N ALA A 130 14.37 4.39 15.46
CA ALA A 130 14.54 3.99 16.86
C ALA A 130 15.31 2.67 16.98
N GLN A 131 15.02 1.69 16.12
CA GLN A 131 15.74 0.42 16.08
C GLN A 131 17.23 0.61 15.78
N VAL A 132 17.56 1.45 14.79
CA VAL A 132 18.96 1.76 14.43
C VAL A 132 19.66 2.53 15.54
N ALA A 133 18.99 3.52 16.15
CA ALA A 133 19.53 4.31 17.25
C ALA A 133 19.82 3.46 18.51
N ALA A 134 19.07 2.37 18.71
CA ALA A 134 19.29 1.41 19.79
C ALA A 134 20.43 0.40 19.50
N GLY A 135 21.12 0.52 18.36
CA GLY A 135 22.20 -0.39 17.93
C GLY A 135 21.72 -1.66 17.22
N GLY A 136 20.44 -1.74 16.86
CA GLY A 136 19.87 -2.82 16.07
C GLY A 136 19.96 -2.60 14.55
N ARG A 137 19.49 -3.57 13.77
CA ARG A 137 19.27 -3.44 12.33
C ARG A 137 17.78 -3.29 12.03
N ALA A 138 17.43 -2.39 11.14
CA ALA A 138 16.10 -2.25 10.55
C ALA A 138 16.20 -2.33 9.03
N PHE A 139 15.22 -2.90 8.36
CA PHE A 139 15.15 -2.94 6.89
C PHE A 139 13.82 -2.38 6.43
N HIS A 140 13.78 -1.07 6.23
CA HIS A 140 12.57 -0.34 5.86
C HIS A 140 12.32 -0.44 4.35
N TYR A 141 11.05 -0.58 3.96
CA TYR A 141 10.68 -0.53 2.55
C TYR A 141 9.37 0.21 2.29
N LEU A 142 9.23 0.71 1.07
CA LEU A 142 8.08 1.44 0.57
C LEU A 142 7.56 0.78 -0.72
N MET A 143 6.27 0.41 -0.73
CA MET A 143 5.61 -0.02 -1.96
C MET A 143 5.28 1.20 -2.84
N LEU A 144 5.72 1.15 -4.10
CA LEU A 144 5.45 2.16 -5.12
C LEU A 144 4.65 1.62 -6.30
N ASP A 145 4.64 0.29 -6.49
CA ASP A 145 3.95 -0.35 -7.61
C ASP A 145 2.42 -0.24 -7.48
N GLU A 146 1.74 -0.07 -8.62
CA GLU A 146 0.33 0.33 -8.71
C GLU A 146 -0.48 -0.70 -9.52
N PRO A 147 -0.64 -1.94 -9.02
CA PRO A 147 -1.21 -3.05 -9.79
C PRO A 147 -2.69 -2.84 -10.10
N CYS A 148 -3.38 -2.00 -9.32
CA CYS A 148 -4.79 -1.67 -9.51
C CYS A 148 -5.00 -0.30 -10.17
N GLY A 149 -3.97 0.24 -10.83
CA GLY A 149 -4.00 1.50 -11.55
C GLY A 149 -3.84 2.76 -10.68
N PRO A 150 -3.68 3.92 -11.34
CA PRO A 150 -3.27 5.18 -10.68
C PRO A 150 -4.31 5.77 -9.72
N ASP A 151 -5.59 5.43 -9.90
CA ASP A 151 -6.67 5.91 -9.04
C ASP A 151 -6.54 5.38 -7.61
N LEU A 152 -6.10 4.12 -7.47
CA LEU A 152 -5.78 3.51 -6.18
C LEU A 152 -4.30 3.69 -5.83
N GLY A 153 -3.41 3.80 -6.82
CA GLY A 153 -1.97 3.90 -6.60
C GLY A 153 -1.43 2.69 -5.84
N ALA A 154 -0.35 2.89 -5.09
CA ALA A 154 0.18 1.88 -4.17
C ALA A 154 -0.58 1.97 -2.83
N PHE A 155 -1.83 1.52 -2.83
CA PHE A 155 -2.74 1.68 -1.69
C PHE A 155 -2.39 0.81 -0.46
N HIS A 156 -3.04 1.05 0.67
CA HIS A 156 -2.86 0.24 1.88
C HIS A 156 -3.17 -1.24 1.66
N GLY A 157 -2.20 -2.11 1.98
CA GLY A 157 -2.35 -3.56 1.83
C GLY A 157 -2.12 -4.07 0.40
N VAL A 158 -1.66 -3.22 -0.52
CA VAL A 158 -1.35 -3.65 -1.90
C VAL A 158 -0.25 -4.71 -1.96
N ASP A 159 0.70 -4.67 -1.03
CA ASP A 159 1.74 -5.68 -0.82
C ASP A 159 1.19 -7.09 -0.61
N LEU A 160 0.00 -7.23 -0.02
CA LEU A 160 -0.66 -8.53 0.17
C LEU A 160 -1.03 -9.19 -1.16
N LEU A 161 -1.29 -8.41 -2.21
CA LEU A 161 -1.52 -8.96 -3.55
C LEU A 161 -0.29 -9.66 -4.10
N TYR A 162 0.89 -9.18 -3.73
CA TYR A 162 2.16 -9.77 -4.14
C TYR A 162 2.54 -10.95 -3.25
N VAL A 163 2.58 -10.73 -1.93
CA VAL A 163 3.06 -11.73 -0.95
C VAL A 163 2.23 -13.03 -0.99
N PHE A 164 0.93 -12.93 -1.28
CA PHE A 164 0.03 -14.09 -1.34
C PHE A 164 -0.36 -14.51 -2.77
N ASP A 165 0.35 -14.02 -3.78
CA ASP A 165 0.14 -14.34 -5.19
C ASP A 165 -1.33 -14.13 -5.64
N LYS A 166 -1.87 -12.94 -5.32
CA LYS A 166 -3.26 -12.54 -5.64
C LYS A 166 -3.36 -11.48 -6.74
N LEU A 167 -2.26 -11.16 -7.43
CA LEU A 167 -2.29 -10.31 -8.64
C LEU A 167 -3.34 -10.76 -9.68
N PRO A 168 -3.56 -12.07 -9.95
CA PRO A 168 -4.60 -12.50 -10.88
C PRO A 168 -6.02 -12.10 -10.44
N LEU A 169 -6.30 -12.05 -9.13
CA LEU A 169 -7.61 -11.64 -8.60
C LEU A 169 -7.89 -10.16 -8.82
N ALA A 170 -6.84 -9.35 -8.93
CA ALA A 170 -6.93 -7.93 -9.25
C ALA A 170 -6.86 -7.66 -10.77
N GLY A 171 -6.74 -8.68 -11.60
CA GLY A 171 -6.48 -8.52 -13.04
C GLY A 171 -5.11 -7.91 -13.36
N ALA A 172 -4.16 -8.01 -12.43
CA ALA A 172 -2.86 -7.33 -12.47
C ALA A 172 -1.67 -8.28 -12.66
N ASP A 173 -1.91 -9.48 -13.20
CA ASP A 173 -0.86 -10.48 -13.42
C ASP A 173 -0.09 -10.20 -14.73
N THR A 174 0.62 -9.07 -14.75
CA THR A 174 1.51 -8.68 -15.86
C THR A 174 2.97 -9.05 -15.55
N PRO A 175 3.85 -9.16 -16.57
CA PRO A 175 5.28 -9.39 -16.34
C PRO A 175 5.92 -8.39 -15.38
N GLU A 176 5.51 -7.12 -15.44
CA GLU A 176 6.04 -6.03 -14.63
C GLU A 176 5.69 -6.24 -13.15
N HIS A 177 4.41 -6.50 -12.83
CA HIS A 177 3.98 -6.74 -11.45
C HIS A 177 4.49 -8.07 -10.89
N ARG A 178 4.64 -9.10 -11.74
CA ARG A 178 5.31 -10.36 -11.34
C ARG A 178 6.76 -10.15 -10.97
N ALA A 179 7.50 -9.30 -11.68
CA ALA A 179 8.87 -8.99 -11.32
C ALA A 179 8.96 -8.32 -9.93
N VAL A 180 8.01 -7.44 -9.60
CA VAL A 180 7.89 -6.84 -8.26
C VAL A 180 7.53 -7.90 -7.22
N ARG A 181 6.57 -8.78 -7.52
CA ARG A 181 6.18 -9.91 -6.65
C ARG A 181 7.38 -10.78 -6.31
N ASP A 182 8.14 -11.20 -7.30
CA ASP A 182 9.24 -12.14 -7.14
C ASP A 182 10.36 -11.52 -6.29
N ARG A 183 10.66 -10.23 -6.47
CA ARG A 183 11.61 -9.50 -5.62
C ARG A 183 11.13 -9.36 -4.18
N LEU A 184 9.86 -8.99 -3.98
CA LEU A 184 9.29 -8.79 -2.64
C LEU A 184 9.23 -10.11 -1.85
N THR A 185 8.75 -11.16 -2.49
CA THR A 185 8.62 -12.49 -1.87
C THR A 185 9.99 -13.11 -1.57
N ALA A 186 10.98 -12.93 -2.45
CA ALA A 186 12.36 -13.33 -2.18
C ALA A 186 12.92 -12.62 -0.95
N ALA A 187 12.78 -11.30 -0.87
CA ALA A 187 13.23 -10.50 0.26
C ALA A 187 12.62 -10.95 1.61
N TRP A 188 11.32 -11.24 1.62
CA TRP A 188 10.64 -11.71 2.83
C TRP A 188 11.09 -13.11 3.25
N ARG A 189 11.26 -14.00 2.27
CA ARG A 189 11.78 -15.35 2.50
C ARG A 189 13.19 -15.27 3.10
N ASP A 190 14.06 -14.45 2.52
CA ASP A 190 15.46 -14.35 2.94
C ASP A 190 15.56 -13.67 4.32
N PHE A 191 14.73 -12.66 4.60
CA PHE A 191 14.60 -12.08 5.93
C PHE A 191 14.11 -13.09 6.97
N ALA A 192 13.09 -13.89 6.66
CA ALA A 192 12.58 -14.89 7.58
C ALA A 192 13.61 -16.00 7.87
N ALA A 193 14.42 -16.37 6.88
CA ALA A 193 15.43 -17.41 7.01
C ALA A 193 16.72 -16.92 7.69
N HIS A 194 17.12 -15.67 7.46
CA HIS A 194 18.48 -15.19 7.76
C HIS A 194 18.51 -13.86 8.52
N GLY A 195 17.37 -13.20 8.71
CA GLY A 195 17.30 -11.85 9.28
C GLY A 195 17.91 -10.78 8.37
N ASP A 196 18.07 -11.06 7.07
CA ASP A 196 18.62 -10.17 6.05
C ASP A 196 17.80 -10.32 4.76
N PRO A 197 17.14 -9.25 4.27
CA PRO A 197 16.32 -9.30 3.07
C PRO A 197 17.12 -9.03 1.78
N GLY A 198 18.45 -8.89 1.85
CA GLY A 198 19.33 -8.69 0.69
C GLY A 198 19.62 -7.23 0.33
N TRP A 199 19.38 -6.27 1.24
CA TRP A 199 19.79 -4.86 1.07
C TRP A 199 20.34 -4.27 2.37
N ALA A 200 20.97 -3.09 2.27
CA ALA A 200 21.59 -2.42 3.41
C ALA A 200 20.55 -2.09 4.51
N PRO A 201 20.92 -2.18 5.80
CA PRO A 201 20.09 -1.68 6.88
C PRO A 201 19.72 -0.21 6.69
N TYR A 202 18.57 0.19 7.24
CA TYR A 202 18.01 1.52 7.12
C TYR A 202 18.99 2.60 7.60
N ASP A 203 19.33 3.52 6.70
CA ASP A 203 20.24 4.64 6.92
C ASP A 203 19.54 6.01 6.73
N GLY A 204 18.22 6.00 6.55
CA GLY A 204 17.44 7.13 6.08
C GLY A 204 16.69 6.83 4.78
N ASN A 205 17.13 5.84 4.02
CA ASN A 205 16.50 5.42 2.77
C ASN A 205 15.70 4.12 2.91
N SER A 206 14.56 4.09 2.24
CA SER A 206 13.65 2.93 2.15
C SER A 206 13.95 2.12 0.89
N ARG A 207 13.94 0.79 0.97
CA ARG A 207 13.92 -0.06 -0.23
C ARG A 207 12.61 0.19 -0.99
N ALA A 208 12.68 0.41 -2.29
CA ALA A 208 11.49 0.57 -3.12
C ALA A 208 11.10 -0.74 -3.81
N PHE A 209 9.79 -1.00 -3.85
CA PHE A 209 9.20 -2.07 -4.66
C PHE A 209 8.25 -1.43 -5.68
N GLY A 210 8.70 -1.40 -6.94
CA GLY A 210 8.13 -0.56 -8.00
C GLY A 210 8.95 0.72 -8.22
N GLY A 211 8.46 1.63 -9.06
CA GLY A 211 9.15 2.89 -9.38
C GLY A 211 10.43 2.70 -10.21
N THR A 212 11.25 3.75 -10.30
CA THR A 212 12.44 3.82 -11.16
C THR A 212 13.78 3.69 -10.41
N SER A 213 13.75 3.70 -9.08
CA SER A 213 14.93 3.58 -8.22
C SER A 213 14.73 2.45 -7.22
N ASP A 214 15.82 1.78 -6.86
CA ASP A 214 15.83 0.71 -5.85
C ASP A 214 15.70 1.23 -4.42
N MET A 215 16.09 2.49 -4.19
CA MET A 215 16.07 3.15 -2.88
C MET A 215 15.40 4.52 -2.99
N VAL A 216 14.66 4.90 -1.95
CA VAL A 216 13.90 6.14 -1.88
C VAL A 216 14.13 6.84 -0.55
N ALA A 217 14.45 8.14 -0.62
CA ALA A 217 14.55 8.99 0.55
C ALA A 217 13.16 9.41 1.05
N GLU A 218 13.00 9.52 2.37
CA GLU A 218 11.77 10.02 2.99
C GLU A 218 11.82 11.54 3.22
N PRO A 219 10.77 12.30 2.85
CA PRO A 219 9.57 11.84 2.15
C PRO A 219 9.81 11.71 0.63
N PRO A 220 9.32 10.66 -0.05
CA PRO A 220 9.38 10.55 -1.50
C PRO A 220 8.76 11.76 -2.21
N ASP A 221 9.40 12.16 -3.30
CA ASP A 221 8.73 12.91 -4.38
C ASP A 221 7.68 11.98 -5.00
N ARG A 222 6.44 12.46 -5.09
CA ARG A 222 5.27 11.69 -5.54
C ARG A 222 4.67 12.26 -6.82
N ARG A 223 5.33 13.23 -7.44
CA ARG A 223 4.91 13.71 -8.76
C ARG A 223 4.98 12.55 -9.75
N PRO A 224 3.97 12.41 -10.64
CA PRO A 224 4.12 11.57 -11.81
C PRO A 224 5.43 11.95 -12.50
N ALA A 225 6.25 10.97 -12.87
CA ALA A 225 7.40 11.25 -13.72
C ALA A 225 6.89 12.01 -14.95
N GLU A 226 7.45 13.18 -15.25
CA GLU A 226 7.15 13.84 -16.53
C GLU A 226 7.41 12.81 -17.63
N PRO A 227 6.51 12.67 -18.62
CA PRO A 227 6.81 11.82 -19.76
C PRO A 227 8.12 12.35 -20.35
N ALA A 228 9.15 11.50 -20.38
CA ALA A 228 10.45 11.86 -20.91
C ALA A 228 10.25 12.57 -22.24
N HIS A 229 10.58 13.87 -22.28
CA HIS A 229 10.41 14.66 -23.49
C HIS A 229 11.18 13.99 -24.63
N GLY A 230 10.42 13.51 -25.63
CA GLY A 230 10.98 13.08 -26.92
C GLY A 230 11.06 11.58 -27.14
N ILE A 231 9.93 10.91 -27.32
CA ILE A 231 9.84 9.89 -28.38
C ILE A 231 9.15 10.58 -29.55
N PRO A 232 9.81 10.83 -30.69
CA PRO A 232 9.13 11.37 -31.86
C PRO A 232 8.09 10.34 -32.30
N THR A 233 6.81 10.67 -32.14
CA THR A 233 5.73 9.85 -32.66
C THR A 233 5.92 9.72 -34.16
N ALA A 234 5.88 8.49 -34.67
CA ALA A 234 5.96 8.14 -36.09
C ALA A 234 4.85 8.84 -36.88
N ARG A 235 5.10 10.08 -37.30
CA ARG A 235 4.26 10.82 -38.25
C ARG A 235 5.10 11.65 -39.22
N GLU A 236 6.38 11.33 -39.36
CA GLU A 236 7.30 11.99 -40.29
C GLU A 236 7.95 10.99 -41.25
N THR A 237 7.13 10.15 -41.88
CA THR A 237 7.45 9.54 -43.18
C THR A 237 6.20 9.63 -44.04
N ALA A 238 5.83 10.86 -44.41
CA ALA A 238 5.00 11.08 -45.59
C ALA A 238 5.94 11.24 -46.78
N GLU A 239 6.19 10.14 -47.47
CA GLU A 239 6.87 10.11 -48.77
C GLU A 239 6.00 10.87 -49.79
N PRO A 240 6.57 11.77 -50.63
CA PRO A 240 5.77 12.59 -51.52
C PRO A 240 5.23 11.74 -52.69
N ALA A 241 3.91 11.77 -52.87
CA ALA A 241 3.22 11.10 -53.96
C ALA A 241 3.71 11.60 -55.34
N THR A 242 4.21 10.67 -56.15
CA THR A 242 4.60 10.88 -57.54
C THR A 242 3.40 11.34 -58.38
N ARG A 243 3.52 12.52 -59.00
CA ARG A 243 2.54 13.11 -59.91
C ARG A 243 2.59 12.42 -61.28
N PRO A 244 1.45 12.02 -61.90
CA PRO A 244 1.48 11.50 -63.27
C PRO A 244 1.67 12.63 -64.28
N SER A 245 2.57 12.39 -65.23
CA SER A 245 2.89 13.24 -66.37
C SER A 245 1.73 13.29 -67.38
N ARG A 246 1.27 14.52 -67.62
CA ARG A 246 0.52 15.02 -68.79
C ARG A 246 1.54 15.92 -69.53
N THR A 247 1.74 15.97 -70.84
CA THR A 247 1.06 15.57 -72.09
C THR A 247 2.13 15.71 -73.23
N PRO A 248 1.88 15.63 -74.56
CA PRO A 248 0.91 16.43 -75.35
C PRO A 248 -0.19 15.60 -76.06
#